data_AF-A0A7W8NH73-F1
#
_entry.id   AF-A0A7W8NH73-F1
#
_cell.length_a   1.000
_cell.length_b   1.000
_cell.length_c   1.000
_cell.angle_alpha   90.00
_cell.angle_beta   90.00
_cell.angle_gamma   90.00
#
_symmetry.space_group_name_H-M   'P 1'
#
loop_
_entity.id
_entity.type
_entity.pdbx_description
1 polymer ?
#
loop_
_entity_poly.entity_id
_entity_poly.type
_entity_poly.pdbx_seq_one_letter_code
_entity_poly.pdbx_strand_id
1 'polypeptide(L)' 'MTDYTQLLGEVRQQTLERLAQQDDAWLACEFTLLDGALVNHHWAWFHVFEDELSHRGQMLLIRRHLLPRS' A
#
# COMPACT_ATOMS: atom_id res chain seq x y z
N MET A 1 18.86 7.42 13.26
CA MET A 1 17.53 6.75 13.27
C MET A 1 16.64 7.55 12.36
N THR A 2 16.17 6.97 11.27
CA THR A 2 15.19 7.60 10.39
C THR A 2 13.84 7.63 11.09
N ASP A 3 13.18 8.78 11.13
CA ASP A 3 11.80 8.90 11.64
C ASP A 3 10.86 8.05 10.77
N TYR A 4 9.91 7.35 11.38
CA TYR A 4 8.90 6.55 10.69
C TYR A 4 8.11 7.41 9.68
N THR A 5 7.84 8.68 10.01
CA THR A 5 7.15 9.61 9.10
C THR A 5 7.98 9.91 7.86
N GLN A 6 9.31 10.04 8.02
CA GLN A 6 10.23 10.24 6.90
C GLN A 6 10.27 8.99 6.01
N LEU A 7 10.36 7.79 6.59
CA LEU A 7 10.33 6.53 5.84
C LEU A 7 9.04 6.41 5.01
N LEU A 8 7.89 6.74 5.60
CA LEU A 8 6.61 6.76 4.87
C LEU A 8 6.63 7.76 3.70
N GLY A 9 7.25 8.93 3.89
CA GLY A 9 7.43 9.92 2.83
C GLY A 9 8.29 9.39 1.68
N GLU A 10 9.41 8.73 2.00
CA GLU A 10 10.33 8.14 1.02
C GLU A 10 9.65 7.03 0.21
N VAL A 11 8.94 6.11 0.88
CA VAL A 11 8.19 5.04 0.20
C VAL A 11 7.10 5.63 -0.70
N ARG A 12 6.33 6.62 -0.21
CA ARG A 12 5.31 7.28 -1.02
C ARG A 12 5.89 7.91 -2.29
N GLN A 13 7.02 8.60 -2.16
CA GLN A 13 7.68 9.24 -3.30
C GLN A 13 8.10 8.19 -4.35
N GLN A 14 8.75 7.11 -3.92
CA GLN A 14 9.15 6.02 -4.82
C GLN A 14 7.95 5.33 -5.49
N THR A 15 6.85 5.11 -4.75
CA THR A 15 5.63 4.54 -5.31
C THR A 15 5.04 5.43 -6.40
N LEU A 16 4.95 6.74 -6.16
CA LEU A 16 4.44 7.70 -7.15
C LEU A 16 5.33 7.77 -8.40
N GLU A 17 6.64 7.83 -8.22
CA GLU A 17 7.59 7.86 -9.34
C GLU A 17 7.50 6.62 -10.23
N ARG A 18 7.35 5.43 -9.62
CA ARG A 18 7.23 4.18 -10.37
C ARG A 18 5.88 4.05 -11.06
N LEU A 19 4.79 4.41 -10.39
CA LEU A 19 3.45 4.35 -10.98
C LEU A 19 3.29 5.34 -12.13
N ALA A 20 3.90 6.53 -12.05
CA ALA A 20 3.86 7.51 -13.13
C ALA A 20 4.53 7.03 -14.43
N GLN A 21 5.33 5.96 -14.36
CA GLN A 21 5.99 5.34 -15.52
C GLN A 21 5.17 4.18 -16.12
N GLN A 22 4.07 3.78 -15.49
CA GLN A 22 3.23 2.67 -15.95
C GLN A 22 2.00 3.17 -16.70
N ASP A 23 1.52 2.34 -17.63
CA ASP A 23 0.31 2.56 -18.41
C ASP A 23 -0.74 1.47 -18.13
N ASP A 24 -1.87 1.54 -18.84
CA ASP A 24 -2.95 0.56 -18.68
C ASP A 24 -2.55 -0.84 -19.16
N ALA A 25 -1.57 -0.95 -20.07
CA ALA A 25 -1.06 -2.25 -20.52
C ALA A 25 -0.28 -2.94 -19.41
N TRP A 26 0.49 -2.18 -18.62
CA TRP A 26 1.17 -2.70 -17.43
C TRP A 26 0.18 -3.30 -16.43
N LEU A 27 -0.99 -2.69 -16.22
CA LEU A 27 -2.03 -3.20 -15.32
C LEU A 27 -2.54 -4.59 -15.73
N ALA A 28 -2.52 -4.90 -17.02
CA ALA A 28 -2.94 -6.19 -17.57
C ALA A 28 -1.85 -7.27 -17.52
N CYS A 29 -0.59 -6.93 -17.25
CA CYS A 29 0.49 -7.91 -17.18
C CYS A 29 0.29 -8.88 -16.00
N GLU A 30 0.45 -10.17 -16.29
CA GLU A 30 0.32 -11.25 -15.31
C GLU A 30 1.66 -11.67 -14.74
N PHE A 31 1.64 -12.10 -13.48
CA PHE A 31 2.79 -12.67 -12.79
C PHE A 31 2.31 -13.70 -11.75
N THR A 32 3.23 -14.55 -11.33
CA THR A 32 2.95 -15.61 -10.35
C THR A 32 3.41 -15.15 -8.97
N LEU A 33 2.49 -15.20 -8.01
CA LEU A 33 2.78 -14.96 -6.59
C LEU A 33 3.61 -16.10 -5.99
N LEU A 34 4.17 -15.87 -4.81
CA LEU A 34 4.97 -16.87 -4.09
C LEU A 34 4.18 -18.15 -3.76
N ASP A 35 2.86 -18.05 -3.63
CA ASP A 35 1.95 -19.18 -3.39
C ASP A 35 1.51 -19.90 -4.67
N GLY A 36 1.99 -19.46 -5.84
CA GLY A 36 1.67 -20.04 -7.14
C GLY A 36 0.43 -19.46 -7.82
N ALA A 37 -0.26 -18.50 -7.20
CA ALA A 37 -1.42 -17.86 -7.83
C ALA A 37 -0.99 -16.95 -8.99
N LEU A 38 -1.64 -17.09 -10.13
CA LEU A 38 -1.47 -16.19 -11.28
C LEU A 38 -2.40 -14.98 -11.12
N VAL A 39 -1.81 -13.79 -11.08
CA VAL A 39 -2.54 -12.53 -10.91
C VAL A 39 -1.99 -11.47 -11.86
N ASN A 40 -2.77 -10.43 -12.15
CA ASN A 40 -2.28 -9.27 -12.88
C ASN A 40 -1.89 -8.11 -11.95
N HIS A 41 -1.14 -7.14 -12.48
CA HIS A 41 -0.73 -5.97 -11.69
C HIS A 41 -1.92 -5.16 -11.17
N HIS A 42 -3.04 -5.09 -11.90
CA HIS A 42 -4.25 -4.45 -11.40
C HIS A 42 -4.74 -5.08 -10.09
N TRP A 43 -4.90 -6.41 -10.06
CA TRP A 43 -5.31 -7.14 -8.85
C TRP A 43 -4.32 -6.93 -7.71
N ALA A 44 -3.01 -7.06 -8.00
CA ALA A 44 -1.97 -6.91 -6.99
C ALA A 44 -1.95 -5.51 -6.38
N TRP A 45 -2.14 -4.48 -7.21
CA TRP A 45 -2.12 -3.10 -6.74
C TRP A 45 -3.39 -2.72 -5.97
N PHE A 46 -4.54 -3.25 -6.38
CA PHE A 46 -5.77 -3.11 -5.62
C PHE A 46 -5.68 -3.77 -4.24
N HIS A 47 -5.04 -4.95 -4.16
CA HIS A 47 -4.80 -5.64 -2.90
C HIS A 47 -3.93 -4.82 -1.93
N VAL A 48 -2.83 -4.23 -2.41
CA VAL A 48 -1.97 -3.35 -1.59
C VAL A 48 -2.75 -2.14 -1.07
N PHE A 49 -3.59 -1.54 -1.91
CA PHE A 49 -4.42 -0.41 -1.53
C PHE A 49 -5.45 -0.78 -0.45
N GLU A 50 -6.16 -1.90 -0.58
CA GLU A 50 -7.11 -2.37 0.43
C GLU A 50 -6.43 -2.69 1.78
N ASP A 51 -5.24 -3.27 1.74
CA ASP A 51 -4.44 -3.56 2.94
C ASP A 51 -4.04 -2.25 3.66
N GLU A 52 -3.57 -1.25 2.91
CA GLU A 52 -3.22 0.06 3.47
C GLU A 52 -4.43 0.73 4.14
N LEU A 53 -5.60 0.70 3.50
CA LEU A 53 -6.85 1.22 4.06
C LEU A 53 -7.24 0.50 5.35
N SER A 54 -7.14 -0.83 5.36
CA SER A 54 -7.45 -1.67 6.51
C SER A 54 -6.54 -1.35 7.70
N HIS A 55 -5.24 -1.23 7.46
CA HIS A 55 -4.26 -0.84 8.48
C HIS A 55 -4.51 0.56 9.03
N ARG A 56 -4.88 1.54 8.19
CA ARG A 56 -5.29 2.88 8.64
C ARG A 56 -6.52 2.82 9.56
N GLY A 57 -7.49 1.96 9.23
CA GLY A 57 -8.65 1.71 10.09
C GLY A 57 -8.27 1.17 11.47
N GLN A 58 -7.36 0.19 11.53
CA GLN A 58 -6.86 -0.37 12.79
C GLN A 58 -6.13 0.69 13.63
N MET A 59 -5.28 1.52 13.02
CA MET A 59 -4.60 2.62 13.71
C MET A 59 -5.58 3.61 14.32
N LEU A 60 -6.66 3.95 13.60
CA LEU A 60 -7.72 4.83 14.10
C LEU A 60 -8.44 4.23 15.32
N LEU A 61 -8.76 2.93 15.27
CA LEU A 61 -9.37 2.22 16.38
C LEU A 61 -8.44 2.22 17.60
N ILE A 62 -7.18 1.84 17.43
CA ILE A 62 -6.17 1.86 18.50
C ILE A 62 -6.07 3.24 19.13
N ARG A 63 -5.94 4.29 18.30
CA ARG A 63 -5.89 5.68 18.75
C ARG A 63 -7.12 6.06 19.57
N ARG A 64 -8.32 5.65 19.14
CA ARG A 64 -9.59 5.93 19.85
C ARG A 64 -9.69 5.21 21.20
N HIS A 65 -9.09 4.04 21.33
CA HIS A 65 -9.12 3.25 22.57
C HIS A 65 -8.02 3.67 23.55
N LEU A 66 -6.84 4.06 23.07
CA LEU A 66 -5.69 4.38 23.90
C LEU A 66 -5.59 5.86 24.30
N LEU A 67 -6.14 6.78 23.50
CA LEU A 67 -6.13 8.20 23.85
C LEU A 67 -7.44 8.60 24.54
N PRO A 68 -7.37 9.29 25.69
CA PRO A 68 -8.56 9.83 26.33
C PRO A 68 -9.29 10.76 25.36
N ARG A 69 -10.62 10.74 25.37
CA ARG A 69 -11.43 11.71 24.64
C ARG A 69 -11.22 13.07 25.31
N SER A 70 -10.37 13.92 24.73
CA SER A 70 -10.23 15.33 25.07
C SER A 70 -11.46 16.11 24.65
#